data_AF-A0A6G3R730-F1
#
_entry.id   AF-A0A6G3R730-F1
#
_cell.length_a   1.000
_cell.length_b   1.000
_cell.length_c   1.000
_cell.angle_alpha   90.00
_cell.angle_beta   90.00
_cell.angle_gamma   90.00
#
_symmetry.space_group_name_H-M   'P 1'
#
loop_
_entity.id
_entity.type
_entity.pdbx_description
1 polymer ?
#
loop_
_entity_poly.entity_id
_entity_poly.type
_entity_poly.pdbx_seq_one_letter_code
_entity_poly.pdbx_strand_id
1 'polypeptide(L)'
;MQIPASSTEYLHVPIDGPDGVDLTAFPVKVAVVAHRDNPSGSEWQEADLIDGEARLLIGPGTELTLARGDYRVWVSVDPPGAENVTRIAGHLGVT
;
A
#
# COMPACT_ATOMS: atom_id res chain seq x y z
N MET A 1 7.95 3.21 -8.51
CA MET A 1 7.12 4.24 -9.16
C MET A 1 7.73 5.62 -8.90
N GLN A 2 7.52 6.59 -9.78
CA GLN A 2 7.92 7.99 -9.59
C GLN A 2 6.74 8.89 -9.95
N ILE A 3 6.39 9.85 -9.08
CA ILE A 3 5.29 10.80 -9.31
C ILE A 3 5.71 12.23 -8.95
N PRO A 4 5.17 13.25 -9.63
CA PRO A 4 5.32 14.64 -9.18
C PRO A 4 4.61 14.88 -7.83
N ALA A 5 5.19 15.71 -6.96
CA ALA A 5 4.59 16.08 -5.67
C ALA A 5 3.24 16.82 -5.80
N SER A 6 2.97 17.40 -6.97
CA SER A 6 1.69 18.04 -7.29
C SER A 6 0.66 17.08 -7.86
N SER A 7 1.00 15.81 -8.05
CA SER A 7 0.16 14.81 -8.70
C SER A 7 -0.71 14.11 -7.67
N THR A 8 -1.93 13.78 -8.10
CA THR A 8 -2.86 12.92 -7.36
C THR A 8 -3.11 11.69 -8.21
N GLU A 9 -2.68 10.53 -7.74
CA GLU A 9 -2.65 9.30 -8.53
C GLU A 9 -3.10 8.10 -7.69
N TYR A 10 -3.63 7.07 -8.36
CA TYR A 10 -3.86 5.79 -7.72
C TYR A 10 -2.55 5.01 -7.67
N LEU A 11 -2.17 4.61 -6.46
CA LEU A 11 -1.12 3.62 -6.22
C LEU A 11 -1.75 2.24 -6.29
N HIS A 12 -1.22 1.40 -7.18
CA HIS A 12 -1.62 0.01 -7.36
C HIS A 12 -0.55 -0.91 -6.79
N VAL A 13 -0.97 -1.85 -5.94
CA VAL A 13 -0.08 -2.82 -5.28
C VAL A 13 -0.63 -4.23 -5.49
N PRO A 14 0.09 -5.10 -6.22
CA PRO A 14 -0.35 -6.49 -6.42
C PRO A 14 -0.54 -7.26 -5.11
N ILE A 15 -1.62 -8.02 -5.02
CA ILE A 15 -1.89 -8.94 -3.91
C ILE A 15 -1.54 -10.36 -4.34
N ASP A 16 -0.34 -10.79 -3.96
CA ASP A 16 0.15 -12.14 -4.24
C ASP A 16 0.07 -12.99 -2.97
N GLY A 17 -0.50 -14.19 -3.09
CA GLY A 17 -0.52 -15.23 -2.06
C GLY A 17 0.29 -16.46 -2.48
N PRO A 18 0.51 -17.44 -1.58
CA PRO A 18 1.01 -18.75 -1.95
C PRO A 18 0.13 -19.40 -3.03
N ASP A 19 0.71 -20.31 -3.82
CA ASP A 19 -0.03 -21.04 -4.86
C ASP A 19 -1.32 -21.66 -4.31
N GLY A 20 -2.44 -21.37 -4.96
CA GLY A 20 -3.77 -21.87 -4.58
C GLY A 20 -4.43 -21.13 -3.41
N VAL A 21 -3.82 -20.08 -2.86
CA VAL A 21 -4.42 -19.22 -1.83
C VAL A 21 -4.94 -17.94 -2.48
N ASP A 22 -6.27 -17.82 -2.53
CA ASP A 22 -6.93 -16.59 -2.95
C ASP A 22 -7.02 -15.61 -1.77
N LEU A 23 -6.24 -14.53 -1.85
CA LEU A 23 -6.25 -13.45 -0.87
C LEU A 23 -7.19 -12.30 -1.25
N THR A 24 -7.83 -12.39 -2.42
CA THR A 24 -8.63 -11.28 -2.98
C THR A 24 -10.04 -11.16 -2.37
N ALA A 25 -10.36 -11.96 -1.36
CA ALA A 25 -11.60 -11.86 -0.61
C ALA A 25 -11.47 -11.10 0.72
N PHE A 26 -10.25 -10.64 1.06
CA PHE A 26 -9.95 -10.11 2.39
C PHE A 26 -9.63 -8.62 2.36
N PRO A 27 -9.88 -7.89 3.46
CA PRO A 27 -9.50 -6.49 3.59
C PRO A 27 -8.00 -6.30 3.36
N VAL A 28 -7.65 -5.25 2.62
CA VAL A 28 -6.27 -4.89 2.30
C VAL A 28 -5.94 -3.52 2.84
N LYS A 29 -4.69 -3.37 3.30
CA LYS A 29 -4.14 -2.10 3.76
C LYS A 29 -2.83 -1.83 3.08
N VAL A 30 -2.55 -0.55 2.83
CA VAL A 30 -1.30 -0.07 2.24
C VAL A 30 -0.69 0.96 3.17
N ALA A 31 0.63 0.90 3.34
CA ALA A 31 1.39 1.94 4.04
C ALA A 31 2.49 2.46 3.12
N VAL A 32 2.68 3.78 3.12
CA VAL A 32 3.73 4.46 2.35
C VAL A 32 4.58 5.26 3.31
N VAL A 33 5.75 4.74 3.65
CA VAL A 33 6.58 5.25 4.76
C VAL A 33 7.93 5.76 4.28
N ALA A 34 8.39 6.88 4.85
CA ALA A 34 9.69 7.49 4.54
C ALA A 34 10.85 6.91 5.38
N HIS A 35 10.58 5.92 6.23
CA HIS A 35 11.56 5.26 7.10
C HIS A 35 11.83 3.81 6.68
N ARG A 36 12.77 3.16 7.39
CA ARG A 36 13.23 1.80 7.06
C ARG A 36 12.68 0.70 7.96
N ASP A 37 11.99 1.07 9.02
CA ASP A 37 11.33 0.11 9.93
C ASP A 37 9.96 -0.35 9.38
N ASN A 38 9.36 -1.34 10.04
CA ASN A 38 7.99 -1.76 9.74
C ASN A 38 7.01 -0.60 10.00
N PRO A 39 5.92 -0.48 9.21
CA PRO A 39 4.91 0.53 9.47
C PRO A 39 4.26 0.31 10.84
N SER A 40 4.12 1.39 11.59
CA SER A 40 3.33 1.46 12.80
C SER A 40 1.83 1.40 12.49
N GLY A 41 1.01 1.09 13.50
CA GLY A 41 -0.43 0.89 13.33
C GLY A 41 -1.16 2.07 12.66
N SER A 42 -0.73 3.30 12.90
CA SER A 42 -1.33 4.51 12.34
C SER A 42 -0.89 4.84 10.91
N GLU A 43 0.11 4.15 10.37
CA GLU A 43 0.64 4.41 9.02
C GLU A 43 -0.08 3.60 7.94
N TRP A 44 -0.88 2.63 8.36
CA TRP A 44 -1.71 1.83 7.46
C TRP A 44 -2.97 2.59 7.05
N GLN A 45 -3.19 2.68 5.75
CA GLN A 45 -4.43 3.16 5.13
C GLN A 45 -5.22 1.97 4.60
N GLU A 46 -6.54 2.02 4.76
CA GLU A 46 -7.42 1.08 4.06
C GLU A 46 -7.32 1.32 2.55
N ALA A 47 -7.31 0.26 1.76
CA ALA A 47 -7.23 0.33 0.32
C ALA A 47 -8.39 -0.45 -0.32
N ASP A 48 -8.80 0.00 -1.49
CA ASP A 48 -9.74 -0.76 -2.31
C ASP A 48 -9.03 -2.01 -2.83
N LEU A 49 -9.75 -3.12 -2.94
CA LEU A 49 -9.26 -4.27 -3.67
C LEU A 49 -9.96 -4.33 -5.03
N ILE A 50 -9.18 -4.21 -6.10
CA ILE A 50 -9.69 -4.19 -7.47
C ILE A 50 -8.74 -4.96 -8.39
N ASP A 51 -9.29 -5.86 -9.20
CA ASP A 51 -8.53 -6.63 -10.20
C ASP A 51 -7.27 -7.34 -9.65
N GLY A 52 -7.31 -7.78 -8.38
CA GLY A 52 -6.19 -8.45 -7.70
C GLY A 52 -5.14 -7.51 -7.11
N GLU A 53 -5.41 -6.20 -7.08
CA GLU A 53 -4.51 -5.17 -6.56
C GLU A 53 -5.16 -4.38 -5.42
N ALA A 54 -4.38 -4.07 -4.39
CA ALA A 54 -4.73 -3.00 -3.46
C ALA A 54 -4.51 -1.64 -4.13
N ARG A 55 -5.55 -0.84 -4.20
CA ARG A 55 -5.57 0.48 -4.82
C ARG A 55 -5.81 1.55 -3.76
N LEU A 56 -4.88 2.50 -3.65
CA LEU A 56 -4.97 3.64 -2.73
C LEU A 56 -4.76 4.95 -3.50
N LEU A 57 -5.64 5.94 -3.29
CA LEU A 57 -5.46 7.27 -3.86
C LEU A 57 -4.45 8.05 -3.00
N ILE A 58 -3.40 8.57 -3.63
CA ILE A 58 -2.32 9.31 -2.96
C ILE A 58 -2.11 10.68 -3.60
N GLY A 59 -1.56 11.62 -2.82
CA GLY A 59 -1.19 12.95 -3.30
C GLY A 59 -2.02 14.08 -2.69
N PRO A 60 -1.87 15.32 -3.17
CA PRO A 60 -2.55 16.48 -2.61
C PRO A 60 -4.08 16.33 -2.62
N GLY A 61 -4.72 16.75 -1.53
CA GLY A 61 -6.18 16.71 -1.38
C GLY A 61 -6.75 15.32 -1.09
N THR A 62 -5.89 14.33 -0.82
CA THR A 62 -6.28 12.97 -0.42
C THR A 62 -5.97 12.73 1.06
N GLU A 63 -6.43 11.60 1.60
CA GLU A 63 -6.10 11.17 2.96
C GLU A 63 -4.60 10.91 3.15
N LEU A 64 -3.89 10.51 2.08
CA LEU A 64 -2.45 10.27 2.09
C LEU A 64 -1.71 11.28 1.20
N THR A 65 -1.46 12.44 1.75
CA THR A 65 -0.61 13.46 1.11
C THR A 65 0.86 13.19 1.42
N LEU A 66 1.68 13.09 0.36
CA LEU A 66 3.12 12.79 0.46
C LEU A 66 3.94 14.04 0.11
N ALA A 67 4.98 14.30 0.90
CA ALA A 67 5.99 15.28 0.56
C ALA A 67 6.97 14.72 -0.49
N ARG A 68 7.82 15.58 -1.05
CA ARG A 68 8.94 15.11 -1.89
C ARG A 68 9.86 14.19 -1.08
N GLY A 69 10.24 13.06 -1.66
CA GLY A 69 11.12 12.09 -1.00
C GLY A 69 10.98 10.67 -1.53
N ASP A 70 11.73 9.77 -0.91
CA ASP A 70 11.72 8.34 -1.20
C ASP A 70 10.96 7.57 -0.12
N TYR A 71 10.06 6.70 -0.57
CA TYR A 71 9.17 5.95 0.29
C TYR A 71 9.25 4.45 0.02
N ARG A 72 9.04 3.66 1.07
CA ARG A 72 8.73 2.22 0.97
C ARG A 72 7.22 2.03 0.98
N VAL A 73 6.76 1.24 0.02
CA VAL A 73 5.37 0.82 -0.06
C VAL A 73 5.24 -0.56 0.54
N TRP A 74 4.31 -0.70 1.46
CA TRP A 74 3.96 -1.94 2.14
C TRP A 74 2.52 -2.31 1.87
N VAL A 75 2.22 -3.60 1.93
CA VAL A 75 0.87 -4.13 1.86
C VAL A 75 0.63 -5.11 2.98
N SER A 76 -0.59 -5.09 3.52
CA SER A 76 -1.07 -6.06 4.50
C SER A 76 -2.42 -6.62 4.06
N VAL A 77 -2.59 -7.93 4.19
CA VAL A 77 -3.87 -8.62 4.02
C VAL A 77 -4.24 -9.30 5.34
N ASP A 78 -5.50 -9.14 5.77
CA ASP A 78 -6.03 -9.66 7.04
C ASP A 78 -7.07 -10.78 6.82
N PRO A 79 -6.62 -12.01 6.52
CA PRO A 79 -7.49 -13.18 6.45
C PRO A 79 -7.92 -13.65 7.85
N PRO A 80 -9.21 -13.95 8.07
CA PRO A 80 -9.71 -14.37 9.38
C PRO A 80 -9.07 -15.68 9.85
N GLY A 81 -8.52 -15.67 11.07
CA GLY A 81 -7.97 -16.86 11.73
C GLY A 81 -6.58 -17.30 11.25
N ALA A 82 -5.92 -16.50 10.41
CA ALA A 82 -4.55 -16.73 9.94
C ALA A 82 -3.63 -15.57 10.36
N GLU A 83 -2.32 -15.76 10.21
CA GLU A 83 -1.35 -14.67 10.38
C GLU A 83 -1.54 -13.62 9.28
N ASN A 84 -1.47 -12.33 9.66
CA ASN A 84 -1.50 -11.22 8.71
C ASN A 84 -0.35 -11.35 7.71
N VAL A 85 -0.67 -11.29 6.42
CA VAL A 85 0.35 -11.27 5.37
C VAL A 85 0.81 -9.83 5.21
N THR A 86 1.95 -9.48 5.79
CA THR A 86 2.55 -8.14 5.69
C THR A 86 3.89 -8.20 4.96
N ARG A 87 4.07 -7.38 3.91
CA ARG A 87 5.31 -7.35 3.13
C ARG A 87 5.60 -5.97 2.52
N ILE A 88 6.89 -5.74 2.21
CA ILE A 88 7.28 -4.65 1.31
C ILE A 88 6.85 -5.02 -0.11
N ALA A 89 6.16 -4.10 -0.78
CA ALA A 89 5.69 -4.26 -2.15
C ALA A 89 6.50 -3.45 -3.17
N GLY A 90 7.19 -2.39 -2.74
CA GLY A 90 8.01 -1.60 -3.65
C GLY A 90 8.49 -0.27 -3.09
N HIS A 91 8.93 0.60 -3.99
CA HIS A 91 9.41 1.95 -3.68
C HIS A 91 8.67 3.00 -4.53
N LEU A 92 8.40 4.14 -3.92
CA LEU A 92 7.78 5.31 -4.53
C LEU A 92 8.68 6.52 -4.32
N GLY A 93 9.09 7.18 -5.39
CA GLY A 93 9.71 8.50 -5.32
C GLY A 93 8.71 9.59 -5.67
N VAL A 94 8.70 10.65 -4.86
CA VAL A 94 7.88 11.84 -5.07
C VAL A 94 8.81 13.02 -5.40
N THR A 95 8.69 13.59 -6.60
CA THR A 95 9.62 14.59 -7.15
C THR A 95 9.03 15.98 -7.33
#